data_AF-B2VXJ2-F1
#
_entry.id   AF-B2VXJ2-F1
#
_cell.length_a   1.000
_cell.length_b   1.000
_cell.length_c   1.000
_cell.angle_alpha   90.00
_cell.angle_beta   90.00
_cell.angle_gamma   90.00
#
_symmetry.space_group_name_H-M   'P 1'
#
loop_
_entity.id
_entity.type
_entity.pdbx_description
1 polymer ?
#
loop_
_entity_poly.entity_id
_entity_poly.type
_entity_poly.pdbx_seq_one_letter_code
_entity_poly.pdbx_strand_id
1 'polypeptide(L)'
;MIPKGYRFSYSHLIFYFSTFVIATQLWSIWGQSKHSHYLDFVRHAHFHRNWEFNADIHANVHTLSSEQCNIAFPELYHSLDESVNSRQGRKVHPKDIEILSGRCMLRVMIYQGEVFVTDAGKPEQCYVVNGNERERILGTLAQIDRAVVTASTSDTPIPNIEFALSLDDLPRRSKDKGTFFGYTRKEGPEYRDIWMMPNYAYWSWNYTHAPSWNAIRKEIQQKETEVPWSKKDPRVVWRGKVKMAKLRQELIKVSKGQSWSDIKPVVINNASDPHNKDVMNLRDFCGYKFTIQTEGTSYSGRLKYLQLCRSALITHPLKWQEFHTHLMRLAGPDVNYIEASENFGNLESAMEYYRDHDEDAELIARNSYETFTRRYLTPAAVTCYWRRLFVSWKSVQGYEPVLYEPDKTGKMVMRGTPWTAFAANWPKDPSIIP
;
A
#
# COMPACT_ATOMS: atom_id res chain seq x y z
N MET A 1 -32.35 -58.32 32.93
CA MET A 1 -31.03 -58.61 32.31
C MET A 1 -30.22 -57.33 32.30
N ILE A 2 -29.14 -57.26 33.09
CA ILE A 2 -28.21 -56.13 33.16
C ILE A 2 -27.16 -56.31 32.05
N PRO A 3 -26.86 -55.33 31.19
CA PRO A 3 -25.78 -55.48 30.22
C PRO A 3 -24.42 -55.31 30.91
N LYS A 4 -23.52 -56.23 30.57
CA LYS A 4 -22.14 -56.34 31.08
C LYS A 4 -21.36 -55.04 30.82
N GLY A 5 -20.81 -54.47 31.89
CA GLY A 5 -19.91 -53.32 31.83
C GLY A 5 -18.63 -53.64 31.07
N TYR A 6 -18.22 -52.70 30.22
CA TYR A 6 -16.90 -52.67 29.59
C TYR A 6 -15.82 -52.60 30.67
N ARG A 7 -15.07 -53.70 30.86
CA ARG A 7 -13.83 -53.67 31.66
C ARG A 7 -12.74 -53.04 30.81
N PHE A 8 -12.39 -51.80 31.09
CA PHE A 8 -11.18 -51.18 30.55
C PHE A 8 -9.97 -51.98 31.04
N SER A 9 -9.24 -52.59 30.11
CA SER A 9 -7.97 -53.27 30.39
C SER A 9 -6.95 -52.25 30.91
N TYR A 10 -6.10 -52.66 31.86
CA TYR A 10 -5.00 -51.84 32.37
C TYR A 10 -4.10 -51.29 31.25
N SER A 11 -3.95 -52.03 30.15
CA SER A 11 -3.23 -51.59 28.94
C SER A 11 -3.89 -50.42 28.22
N HIS A 12 -5.22 -50.29 28.24
CA HIS A 12 -5.92 -49.12 27.69
C HIS A 12 -5.70 -47.90 28.57
N LEU A 13 -5.71 -48.08 29.90
CA LEU A 13 -5.48 -46.99 30.84
C LEU A 13 -4.06 -46.41 30.69
N ILE A 14 -3.05 -47.27 30.51
CA ILE A 14 -1.68 -46.85 30.22
C ILE A 14 -1.60 -46.07 28.90
N PHE A 15 -2.25 -46.56 27.85
CA PHE A 15 -2.24 -45.88 26.54
C PHE A 15 -2.87 -44.48 26.61
N TYR A 16 -4.01 -44.32 27.31
CA TYR A 16 -4.63 -43.01 27.52
C TYR A 16 -3.76 -42.08 28.37
N PHE A 17 -3.07 -42.62 29.39
CA PHE A 17 -2.19 -41.81 30.22
C PHE A 17 -0.94 -41.35 29.43
N SER A 18 -0.32 -42.23 28.66
CA SER A 18 0.84 -41.90 27.83
C SER A 18 0.49 -40.89 26.73
N THR A 19 -0.66 -41.04 26.07
CA THR A 19 -1.12 -40.08 25.04
C THR A 19 -1.45 -38.71 25.66
N PHE A 20 -2.03 -38.66 26.85
CA PHE A 20 -2.28 -37.41 27.57
C PHE A 20 -0.98 -36.70 28.00
N VAL A 21 0.02 -37.44 28.49
CA VAL A 21 1.33 -36.88 28.87
C VAL A 21 2.07 -36.34 27.64
N ILE A 22 2.06 -37.06 26.52
CA ILE A 22 2.68 -36.59 25.27
C ILE A 22 1.96 -35.34 24.74
N ALA A 23 0.62 -35.33 24.74
CA ALA A 23 -0.15 -34.18 24.29
C ALA A 23 0.07 -32.94 25.17
N THR A 24 0.19 -33.11 26.49
CA THR A 24 0.47 -32.01 27.43
C THR A 24 1.91 -31.50 27.31
N GLN A 25 2.90 -32.37 27.07
CA GLN A 25 4.27 -31.96 26.78
C GLN A 25 4.39 -31.23 25.43
N LEU A 26 3.74 -31.73 24.37
CA LEU A 26 3.71 -31.04 23.08
C LEU A 26 2.99 -29.69 23.16
N TRP A 27 1.90 -29.60 23.92
CA TRP A 27 1.19 -28.34 24.17
C TRP A 27 2.04 -27.35 24.97
N SER A 28 2.80 -27.82 25.97
CA SER A 28 3.74 -27.00 26.74
C SER A 28 4.87 -26.44 25.86
N ILE A 29 5.45 -27.27 24.98
CA ILE A 29 6.49 -26.85 24.03
C ILE A 29 5.93 -25.84 23.01
N TRP A 30 4.71 -26.05 22.52
CA TRP A 30 4.02 -25.09 21.64
C TRP A 30 3.69 -23.77 22.34
N GLY A 31 3.31 -23.82 23.62
CA GLY A 31 3.08 -22.64 24.46
C GLY A 31 4.36 -21.84 24.74
N GLN A 32 5.49 -22.53 24.94
CA GLN A 32 6.79 -21.90 25.15
C GLN A 32 7.34 -21.20 23.89
N SER A 33 7.07 -21.72 22.69
CA SER A 33 7.42 -21.04 21.43
C SER A 33 6.71 -19.68 21.26
N LYS A 34 5.43 -19.60 21.63
CA LYS A 34 4.68 -18.32 21.61
C LYS A 34 5.13 -17.37 22.71
N HIS A 35 5.49 -17.89 23.88
CA HIS A 35 5.99 -17.08 24.99
C HIS A 35 7.42 -16.56 24.75
N SER A 36 8.28 -17.26 24.00
CA SER A 36 9.64 -16.80 23.71
C SER A 36 9.63 -15.53 22.84
N HIS A 37 8.77 -15.46 21.81
CA HIS A 37 8.60 -14.25 21.01
C HIS A 37 7.94 -13.11 21.78
N TYR A 38 7.02 -13.42 22.69
CA TYR A 38 6.39 -12.42 23.57
C TYR A 38 7.37 -11.88 24.63
N LEU A 39 8.21 -12.73 25.22
CA LEU A 39 9.21 -12.33 26.21
C LEU A 39 10.37 -11.55 25.59
N ASP A 40 10.77 -11.85 24.34
CA ASP A 40 11.72 -11.00 23.60
C ASP A 40 11.12 -9.63 23.26
N PHE A 41 9.83 -9.58 22.91
CA PHE A 41 9.08 -8.34 22.74
C PHE A 41 9.01 -7.52 24.05
N VAL A 42 8.75 -8.17 25.19
CA VAL A 42 8.69 -7.52 26.50
C VAL A 42 10.08 -7.10 27.02
N ARG A 43 11.14 -7.87 26.76
CA ARG A 43 12.51 -7.50 27.18
C ARG A 43 13.09 -6.32 26.41
N HIS A 44 12.75 -6.16 25.13
CA HIS A 44 13.19 -5.00 24.34
C HIS A 44 12.34 -3.75 24.60
N ALA A 45 11.09 -3.90 25.03
CA ALA A 45 10.22 -2.78 25.43
C ALA A 45 10.68 -2.03 26.71
N HIS A 46 11.73 -2.49 27.39
CA HIS A 46 12.23 -1.87 28.61
C HIS A 46 13.22 -0.73 28.40
N PHE A 47 13.68 -0.45 27.16
CA PHE A 47 14.72 0.57 26.92
C PHE A 47 14.26 1.92 26.34
N HIS A 48 13.01 2.09 25.88
CA HIS A 48 12.47 3.41 25.48
C HIS A 48 10.97 3.60 25.80
N ARG A 49 10.58 3.49 27.09
CA ARG A 49 9.18 3.62 27.55
C ARG A 49 8.51 5.00 27.38
N ASN A 50 9.17 6.01 26.80
CA ASN A 50 8.68 7.40 26.81
C ASN A 50 8.47 8.04 25.41
N TRP A 51 8.60 7.29 24.31
CA TRP A 51 8.39 7.87 22.98
C TRP A 51 6.97 7.60 22.46
N GLU A 52 6.27 8.67 22.06
CA GLU A 52 4.95 8.61 21.43
C GLU A 52 5.00 9.31 20.07
N PHE A 53 4.26 8.77 19.10
CA PHE A 53 4.16 9.39 17.78
C PHE A 53 3.27 10.64 17.83
N ASN A 54 3.87 11.82 17.68
CA ASN A 54 3.16 13.06 17.44
C ASN A 54 3.23 13.43 15.95
N ALA A 55 2.09 13.48 15.26
CA ALA A 55 2.02 13.80 13.84
C ALA A 55 2.61 15.17 13.48
N ASP A 56 2.46 16.17 14.34
CA ASP A 56 2.93 17.54 14.08
C ASP A 56 4.47 17.65 14.10
N ILE A 57 5.13 16.72 14.79
CA ILE A 57 6.59 16.67 14.92
C ILE A 57 7.18 15.60 14.00
N HIS A 58 6.58 14.41 13.99
CA HIS A 58 7.17 13.20 13.44
C HIS A 58 6.64 12.80 12.06
N ALA A 59 5.55 13.36 11.54
CA ALA A 59 4.96 12.90 10.27
C ALA A 59 5.93 12.94 9.08
N ASN A 60 6.89 13.87 9.09
CA ASN A 60 7.88 14.03 8.03
C ASN A 60 9.28 13.52 8.41
N VAL A 61 9.43 12.84 9.55
CA VAL A 61 10.70 12.29 10.02
C VAL A 61 10.93 10.94 9.35
N HIS A 62 11.90 10.89 8.43
CA HIS A 62 12.24 9.66 7.69
C HIS A 62 13.24 8.77 8.43
N THR A 63 13.85 9.25 9.52
CA THR A 63 14.90 8.57 10.28
C THR A 63 14.38 7.81 11.50
N LEU A 64 13.07 7.58 11.62
CA LEU A 64 12.51 6.77 12.71
C LEU A 64 13.16 5.38 12.72
N SER A 65 13.53 4.92 13.92
CA SER A 65 14.02 3.55 14.15
C SER A 65 12.92 2.52 13.91
N SER A 66 13.32 1.26 13.78
CA SER A 66 12.39 0.13 13.59
C SER A 66 11.44 0.00 14.78
N GLU A 67 11.91 0.28 15.99
CA GLU A 67 11.07 0.35 17.20
C GLU A 67 10.06 1.50 17.12
N GLN A 68 10.52 2.71 16.81
CA GLN A 68 9.64 3.88 16.65
C GLN A 68 8.59 3.67 15.54
N CYS A 69 8.98 3.08 14.42
CA CYS A 69 8.07 2.70 13.34
C CYS A 69 6.98 1.72 13.82
N ASN A 70 7.29 0.80 14.74
CA ASN A 70 6.31 -0.14 15.30
C ASN A 70 5.37 0.51 16.31
N ILE A 71 5.90 1.41 17.16
CA ILE A 71 5.09 2.19 18.09
C ILE A 71 4.15 3.13 17.32
N ALA A 72 4.68 3.81 16.30
CA ALA A 72 3.92 4.78 15.51
C ALA A 72 2.86 4.11 14.63
N PHE A 73 3.18 2.99 13.98
CA PHE A 73 2.35 2.41 12.93
C PHE A 73 2.09 0.90 13.13
N PRO A 74 1.47 0.49 14.25
CA PRO A 74 1.36 -0.92 14.63
C PRO A 74 0.55 -1.77 13.64
N GLU A 75 -0.49 -1.20 13.02
CA GLU A 75 -1.35 -1.94 12.08
C GLU A 75 -0.88 -1.83 10.62
N LEU A 76 0.19 -1.10 10.34
CA LEU A 76 0.59 -0.75 8.96
C LEU A 76 1.05 -1.95 8.13
N TYR A 77 1.58 -3.00 8.77
CA TYR A 77 2.35 -4.05 8.09
C TYR A 77 1.55 -5.31 7.77
N HIS A 78 0.23 -5.33 8.01
CA HIS A 78 -0.65 -6.49 7.83
C HIS A 78 -0.41 -7.27 6.53
N SER A 79 -0.40 -6.56 5.39
CA SER A 79 -0.22 -7.17 4.07
C SER A 79 1.14 -7.84 3.86
N LEU A 80 2.19 -7.36 4.54
CA LEU A 80 3.53 -7.94 4.51
C LEU A 80 3.57 -9.22 5.34
N ASP A 81 2.98 -9.19 6.53
CA ASP A 81 2.91 -10.35 7.43
C ASP A 81 2.11 -11.49 6.77
N GLU A 82 0.99 -11.18 6.13
CA GLU A 82 0.24 -12.14 5.32
C GLU A 82 1.07 -12.71 4.17
N SER A 83 1.83 -11.85 3.48
CA SER A 83 2.67 -12.28 2.36
C SER A 83 3.77 -13.23 2.82
N VAL A 84 4.42 -12.97 3.96
CA VAL A 84 5.39 -13.89 4.59
C VAL A 84 4.70 -15.20 4.98
N ASN A 85 3.60 -15.12 5.74
CA ASN A 85 2.89 -16.28 6.27
C ASN A 85 2.36 -17.21 5.16
N SER A 86 1.84 -16.64 4.08
CA SER A 86 1.30 -17.39 2.94
C SER A 86 2.35 -18.26 2.21
N ARG A 87 3.64 -17.94 2.38
CA ARG A 87 4.73 -18.74 1.79
C ARG A 87 4.97 -20.03 2.55
N GLN A 88 4.58 -20.15 3.82
CA GLN A 88 4.79 -21.35 4.64
C GLN A 88 6.25 -21.81 4.63
N GLY A 89 7.18 -20.86 4.78
CA GLY A 89 8.63 -21.12 4.75
C GLY A 89 9.24 -21.30 3.36
N ARG A 90 8.45 -21.40 2.29
CA ARG A 90 8.98 -21.48 0.91
C ARG A 90 9.78 -20.23 0.58
N LYS A 91 11.01 -20.42 0.10
CA LYS A 91 11.91 -19.32 -0.26
C LYS A 91 11.64 -18.80 -1.67
N VAL A 92 12.04 -17.55 -1.92
CA VAL A 92 12.06 -16.92 -3.25
C VAL A 92 13.44 -17.21 -3.87
N HIS A 93 13.45 -17.71 -5.09
CA HIS A 93 14.65 -18.00 -5.86
C HIS A 93 14.82 -17.00 -7.02
N PRO A 94 16.02 -16.86 -7.61
CA PRO A 94 16.27 -15.91 -8.70
C PRO A 94 15.26 -16.03 -9.86
N LYS A 95 14.92 -17.27 -10.26
CA LYS A 95 13.91 -17.55 -11.30
C LYS A 95 12.52 -16.97 -11.01
N ASP A 96 12.15 -16.82 -9.74
CA ASP A 96 10.83 -16.33 -9.35
C ASP A 96 10.70 -14.83 -9.64
N ILE A 97 11.82 -14.10 -9.71
CA ILE A 97 11.89 -12.65 -9.92
C ILE A 97 12.42 -12.25 -11.31
N GLU A 98 12.67 -13.20 -12.21
CA GLU A 98 13.09 -12.89 -13.58
C GLU A 98 12.05 -12.06 -14.34
N ILE A 99 12.51 -11.15 -15.20
CA ILE A 99 11.64 -10.36 -16.07
C ILE A 99 11.65 -10.99 -17.45
N LEU A 100 10.47 -11.39 -17.93
CA LEU A 100 10.33 -11.82 -19.32
C LEU A 100 10.43 -10.59 -20.24
N SER A 101 11.09 -10.74 -21.39
CA SER A 101 11.29 -9.64 -22.34
C SER A 101 9.98 -8.95 -22.71
N GLY A 102 9.96 -7.61 -22.73
CA GLY A 102 8.80 -6.80 -23.09
C GLY A 102 7.75 -6.63 -21.98
N ARG A 103 8.05 -7.03 -20.74
CA ARG A 103 7.14 -6.82 -19.60
C ARG A 103 7.41 -5.50 -18.87
N CYS A 104 6.34 -4.92 -18.32
CA CYS A 104 6.36 -3.64 -17.62
C CYS A 104 6.84 -3.77 -16.17
N MET A 105 8.11 -4.11 -16.00
CA MET A 105 8.73 -4.40 -14.70
C MET A 105 10.15 -3.84 -14.62
N LEU A 106 10.62 -3.72 -13.38
CA LEU A 106 11.99 -3.36 -13.05
C LEU A 106 12.55 -4.41 -12.08
N ARG A 107 13.81 -4.81 -12.24
CA ARG A 107 14.53 -5.61 -11.25
C ARG A 107 15.49 -4.70 -10.51
N VAL A 108 15.36 -4.71 -9.19
CA VAL A 108 16.08 -3.82 -8.28
C VAL A 108 16.82 -4.65 -7.27
N MET A 109 18.06 -4.26 -6.99
CA MET A 109 18.86 -4.79 -5.90
C MET A 109 19.18 -3.66 -4.93
N ILE A 110 19.03 -3.94 -3.64
CA ILE A 110 19.65 -3.17 -2.57
C ILE A 110 20.89 -3.95 -2.16
N TYR A 111 22.06 -3.32 -2.20
CA TYR A 111 23.32 -3.94 -1.85
C TYR A 111 24.17 -2.96 -1.06
N GLN A 112 24.56 -3.32 0.17
CA GLN A 112 25.40 -2.51 1.05
C GLN A 112 24.93 -1.06 1.23
N GLY A 113 23.61 -0.85 1.31
CA GLY A 113 23.02 0.47 1.51
C GLY A 113 22.87 1.33 0.25
N GLU A 114 23.08 0.76 -0.94
CA GLU A 114 22.86 1.43 -2.22
C GLU A 114 21.84 0.69 -3.09
N VAL A 115 21.11 1.43 -3.93
CA VAL A 115 20.06 0.91 -4.82
C VAL A 115 20.58 0.81 -6.24
N PHE A 116 20.43 -0.38 -6.84
CA PHE A 116 20.86 -0.69 -8.20
C PHE A 116 19.68 -1.20 -9.03
N VAL A 117 19.60 -0.75 -10.27
CA VAL A 117 18.72 -1.35 -11.29
C VAL A 117 19.50 -2.45 -12.01
N THR A 118 19.07 -3.71 -11.86
CA THR A 118 19.75 -4.88 -12.45
C THR A 118 19.12 -5.34 -13.76
N ASP A 119 17.85 -5.02 -13.98
CA ASP A 119 17.17 -5.25 -15.25
C ASP A 119 16.10 -4.16 -15.42
N ALA A 120 16.27 -3.34 -16.45
CA ALA A 120 15.33 -2.29 -16.80
C ALA A 120 14.06 -2.82 -17.46
N GLY A 121 14.02 -4.09 -17.88
CA GLY A 121 12.96 -4.60 -18.74
C GLY A 121 12.92 -3.83 -20.06
N LYS A 122 11.73 -3.37 -20.45
CA LYS A 122 11.49 -2.43 -21.57
C LYS A 122 10.35 -1.46 -21.21
N PRO A 123 10.55 -0.53 -20.26
CA PRO A 123 9.46 0.26 -19.74
C PRO A 123 8.90 1.27 -20.74
N GLU A 124 9.64 1.65 -21.78
CA GLU A 124 9.12 2.39 -22.93
C GLU A 124 8.07 1.60 -23.73
N GLN A 125 8.04 0.27 -23.57
CA GLN A 125 7.04 -0.62 -24.17
C GLN A 125 5.92 -0.97 -23.17
N CYS A 126 5.96 -0.42 -21.95
CA CYS A 126 4.87 -0.58 -21.02
C CYS A 126 3.57 -0.01 -21.59
N TYR A 127 2.45 -0.69 -21.32
CA TYR A 127 1.13 -0.07 -21.43
C TYR A 127 0.89 0.86 -20.25
N VAL A 128 1.66 1.95 -20.15
CA VAL A 128 1.33 3.09 -19.29
C VAL A 128 1.02 4.27 -20.20
N VAL A 129 -0.23 4.73 -20.16
CA VAL A 129 -0.73 5.77 -21.06
C VAL A 129 0.08 7.06 -20.88
N ASN A 130 0.57 7.64 -21.98
CA ASN A 130 1.15 8.99 -22.11
C ASN A 130 2.51 9.27 -21.41
N GLY A 131 3.48 8.35 -21.39
CA GLY A 131 4.83 8.67 -20.87
C GLY A 131 4.95 8.70 -19.34
N ASN A 132 3.94 8.15 -18.64
CA ASN A 132 3.91 8.13 -17.17
C ASN A 132 4.90 7.11 -16.58
N GLU A 133 5.45 6.17 -17.36
CA GLU A 133 6.42 5.17 -16.90
C GLU A 133 7.64 5.80 -16.22
N ARG A 134 8.12 6.96 -16.72
CA ARG A 134 9.24 7.69 -16.10
C ARG A 134 8.91 8.11 -14.67
N GLU A 135 7.75 8.71 -14.48
CA GLU A 135 7.29 9.15 -13.16
C GLU A 135 7.10 7.95 -12.22
N ARG A 136 6.60 6.82 -12.74
CA ARG A 136 6.46 5.57 -11.96
C ARG A 136 7.79 5.04 -11.49
N ILE A 137 8.75 4.92 -12.39
CA ILE A 137 10.08 4.38 -12.10
C ILE A 137 10.81 5.29 -11.14
N LEU A 138 10.95 6.57 -11.48
CA LEU A 138 11.72 7.52 -10.67
C LEU A 138 11.08 7.74 -9.31
N GLY A 139 9.75 7.89 -9.24
CA GLY A 139 9.04 8.04 -7.98
C GLY A 139 9.12 6.80 -7.08
N THR A 140 9.19 5.60 -7.65
CA THR A 140 9.37 4.35 -6.87
C THR A 140 10.81 4.21 -6.40
N LEU A 141 11.79 4.37 -7.30
CA LEU A 141 13.22 4.28 -6.95
C LEU A 141 13.63 5.33 -5.92
N ALA A 142 13.13 6.56 -6.04
CA ALA A 142 13.43 7.61 -5.07
C ALA A 142 12.82 7.33 -3.68
N GLN A 143 11.64 6.69 -3.61
CA GLN A 143 11.10 6.22 -2.33
C GLN A 143 11.95 5.11 -1.70
N ILE A 144 12.40 4.15 -2.51
CA ILE A 144 13.30 3.07 -2.06
C ILE A 144 14.60 3.67 -1.55
N ASP A 145 15.25 4.52 -2.34
CA ASP A 145 16.48 5.22 -1.97
C ASP A 145 16.32 6.00 -0.66
N ARG A 146 15.28 6.82 -0.54
CA ARG A 146 14.97 7.53 0.71
C ARG A 146 14.87 6.56 1.89
N ALA A 147 14.16 5.45 1.73
CA ALA A 147 14.00 4.47 2.81
C ALA A 147 15.33 3.82 3.21
N VAL A 148 16.23 3.59 2.24
CA VAL A 148 17.57 3.04 2.45
C VAL A 148 18.50 4.04 3.13
N VAL A 149 18.69 5.23 2.55
CA VAL A 149 19.71 6.20 2.99
C VAL A 149 19.35 6.91 4.29
N THR A 150 18.08 6.90 4.69
CA THR A 150 17.61 7.48 5.96
C THR A 150 17.42 6.44 7.05
N ALA A 151 17.85 5.18 6.85
CA ALA A 151 17.77 4.13 7.87
C ALA A 151 18.45 4.60 9.18
N SER A 152 17.79 4.35 10.31
CA SER A 152 18.31 4.78 11.62
C SER A 152 19.63 4.08 11.92
N THR A 153 20.59 4.80 12.47
CA THR A 153 21.87 4.23 12.91
C THR A 153 21.73 3.28 14.10
N SER A 154 20.60 3.31 14.81
CA SER A 154 20.28 2.38 15.89
C SER A 154 19.73 1.04 15.39
N ASP A 155 19.35 0.95 14.11
CA ASP A 155 18.78 -0.26 13.52
C ASP A 155 19.88 -1.14 12.90
N THR A 156 19.52 -2.40 12.61
CA THR A 156 20.33 -3.23 11.72
C THR A 156 20.38 -2.59 10.32
N PRO A 157 21.53 -2.60 9.62
CA PRO A 157 21.60 -2.10 8.25
C PRO A 157 20.55 -2.75 7.35
N ILE A 158 20.05 -1.98 6.38
CA ILE A 158 19.09 -2.50 5.39
C ILE A 158 19.71 -3.71 4.69
N PRO A 159 19.01 -4.86 4.65
CA PRO A 159 19.60 -6.09 4.15
C PRO A 159 19.85 -6.03 2.65
N ASN A 160 20.87 -6.77 2.20
CA ASN A 160 21.04 -7.06 0.78
C ASN A 160 19.85 -7.90 0.28
N ILE A 161 19.10 -7.35 -0.66
CA ILE A 161 17.94 -7.98 -1.27
C ILE A 161 17.86 -7.71 -2.76
N GLU A 162 17.20 -8.60 -3.48
CA GLU A 162 16.89 -8.41 -4.88
C GLU A 162 15.46 -8.87 -5.18
N PHE A 163 14.74 -8.05 -5.94
CA PHE A 163 13.32 -8.25 -6.24
C PHE A 163 12.96 -7.65 -7.59
N ALA A 164 11.88 -8.17 -8.18
CA ALA A 164 11.20 -7.52 -9.29
C ALA A 164 10.02 -6.70 -8.79
N LEU A 165 9.70 -5.61 -9.48
CA LEU A 165 8.52 -4.80 -9.24
C LEU A 165 7.77 -4.55 -10.55
N SER A 166 6.44 -4.57 -10.49
CA SER A 166 5.56 -4.21 -11.61
C SER A 166 5.27 -2.72 -11.60
N LEU A 167 5.34 -2.10 -12.78
CA LEU A 167 4.99 -0.69 -13.00
C LEU A 167 3.60 -0.52 -13.63
N ASP A 168 2.96 -1.61 -14.07
CA ASP A 168 1.63 -1.59 -14.69
C ASP A 168 0.51 -1.36 -13.66
N ASP A 169 -0.60 -0.77 -14.11
CA ASP A 169 -1.85 -0.66 -13.36
C ASP A 169 -2.42 -2.04 -13.02
N LEU A 170 -2.33 -3.00 -13.94
CA LEU A 170 -2.69 -4.40 -13.70
C LEU A 170 -1.42 -5.22 -13.48
N PRO A 171 -1.06 -5.58 -12.24
CA PRO A 171 0.20 -6.26 -11.95
C PRO A 171 0.38 -7.58 -12.72
N ARG A 172 -0.71 -8.31 -12.96
CA ARG A 172 -0.71 -9.56 -13.72
C ARG A 172 -0.53 -9.38 -15.23
N ARG A 173 -0.77 -8.19 -15.78
CA ARG A 173 -0.43 -7.91 -17.19
C ARG A 173 1.08 -7.88 -17.39
N SER A 174 1.82 -7.44 -16.37
CA SER A 174 3.29 -7.46 -16.37
C SER A 174 3.86 -8.86 -16.18
N LYS A 175 3.20 -9.74 -15.43
CA LYS A 175 3.75 -11.08 -15.17
C LYS A 175 2.67 -12.10 -14.87
N ASP A 176 2.59 -13.11 -15.73
CA ASP A 176 1.59 -14.18 -15.59
C ASP A 176 1.92 -15.12 -14.41
N LYS A 177 3.22 -15.34 -14.11
CA LYS A 177 3.72 -16.15 -12.98
C LYS A 177 5.00 -15.57 -12.40
N GLY A 178 5.14 -15.55 -11.08
CA GLY A 178 6.38 -15.19 -10.37
C GLY A 178 6.13 -14.33 -9.14
N THR A 179 7.13 -14.11 -8.30
CA THR A 179 6.98 -13.28 -7.09
C THR A 179 7.54 -11.88 -7.34
N PHE A 180 6.77 -10.83 -7.05
CA PHE A 180 7.18 -9.45 -7.33
C PHE A 180 6.40 -8.43 -6.49
N PHE A 181 6.88 -7.19 -6.47
CA PHE A 181 6.22 -6.08 -5.82
C PHE A 181 5.22 -5.42 -6.78
N GLY A 182 4.04 -5.03 -6.29
CA GLY A 182 3.02 -4.35 -7.08
C GLY A 182 2.34 -3.23 -6.30
N TYR A 183 1.87 -2.20 -7.00
CA TYR A 183 1.14 -1.10 -6.36
C TYR A 183 -0.23 -1.52 -5.82
N THR A 184 -0.77 -2.62 -6.33
CA THR A 184 -2.05 -3.16 -5.93
C THR A 184 -2.06 -4.67 -6.10
N ARG A 185 -3.03 -5.33 -5.46
CA ARG A 185 -3.44 -6.70 -5.76
C ARG A 185 -4.91 -6.90 -5.40
N LYS A 186 -5.54 -7.95 -5.91
CA LYS A 186 -6.80 -8.42 -5.33
C LYS A 186 -6.52 -9.39 -4.19
N GLU A 187 -7.52 -9.60 -3.34
CA GLU A 187 -7.52 -10.74 -2.44
C GLU A 187 -7.76 -12.03 -3.22
N GLY A 188 -7.07 -13.10 -2.82
CA GLY A 188 -7.23 -14.42 -3.45
C GLY A 188 -5.91 -15.16 -3.66
N PRO A 189 -5.94 -16.51 -3.76
CA PRO A 189 -4.76 -17.33 -4.00
C PRO A 189 -3.94 -16.92 -5.24
N GLU A 190 -4.63 -16.43 -6.27
CA GLU A 190 -4.06 -16.03 -7.56
C GLU A 190 -3.32 -14.69 -7.52
N TYR A 191 -3.27 -14.01 -6.38
CA TYR A 191 -2.51 -12.76 -6.19
C TYR A 191 -1.49 -12.84 -5.03
N ARG A 192 -1.33 -14.00 -4.37
CA ARG A 192 -0.48 -14.18 -3.17
C ARG A 192 1.03 -13.98 -3.39
N ASP A 193 1.48 -14.07 -4.63
CA ASP A 193 2.86 -13.83 -5.06
C ASP A 193 3.14 -12.33 -5.34
N ILE A 194 2.12 -11.46 -5.26
CA ILE A 194 2.27 -10.02 -5.37
C ILE A 194 2.36 -9.41 -3.97
N TRP A 195 3.48 -8.77 -3.68
CA TRP A 195 3.71 -8.04 -2.44
C TRP A 195 3.35 -6.57 -2.66
N MET A 196 2.46 -6.03 -1.85
CA MET A 196 2.05 -4.64 -2.02
C MET A 196 3.20 -3.71 -1.66
N MET A 197 3.43 -2.72 -2.52
CA MET A 197 4.37 -1.62 -2.27
C MET A 197 3.64 -0.28 -2.35
N PRO A 198 4.13 0.77 -1.67
CA PRO A 198 3.62 2.11 -1.85
C PRO A 198 3.70 2.53 -3.32
N ASN A 199 2.62 3.15 -3.81
CA ASN A 199 2.56 3.66 -5.17
C ASN A 199 3.59 4.77 -5.43
N TYR A 200 4.05 4.91 -6.68
CA TYR A 200 4.99 5.96 -7.09
C TYR A 200 4.56 7.39 -6.70
N ALA A 201 3.26 7.66 -6.63
CA ALA A 201 2.68 8.97 -6.31
C ALA A 201 2.78 9.35 -4.83
N TYR A 202 3.30 8.48 -3.96
CA TYR A 202 3.81 8.87 -2.63
C TYR A 202 5.18 9.58 -2.71
N TRP A 203 5.75 9.70 -3.91
CA TRP A 203 6.82 10.65 -4.21
C TRP A 203 6.25 11.94 -4.81
N SER A 204 5.73 11.85 -6.04
CA SER A 204 5.17 12.95 -6.83
C SER A 204 4.19 12.42 -7.87
N TRP A 205 3.22 13.24 -8.26
CA TRP A 205 2.32 12.98 -9.39
C TRP A 205 2.01 14.28 -10.15
N ASN A 206 2.98 14.71 -10.95
CA ASN A 206 3.01 15.99 -11.64
C ASN A 206 1.83 16.16 -12.62
N TYR A 207 1.44 15.08 -13.31
CA TYR A 207 0.27 15.09 -14.19
C TYR A 207 -1.04 15.51 -13.48
N THR A 208 -1.12 15.31 -12.17
CA THR A 208 -2.26 15.67 -11.33
C THR A 208 -2.02 16.93 -10.49
N HIS A 209 -0.94 17.67 -10.77
CA HIS A 209 -0.49 18.81 -9.99
C HIS A 209 -0.27 18.47 -8.50
N ALA A 210 0.29 17.29 -8.22
CA ALA A 210 0.80 16.92 -6.90
C ALA A 210 2.34 16.91 -6.94
N PRO A 211 3.02 18.04 -6.62
CA PRO A 211 4.46 18.19 -6.87
C PRO A 211 5.31 17.23 -6.05
N SER A 212 5.00 17.10 -4.76
CA SER A 212 5.54 16.05 -3.89
C SER A 212 4.48 15.63 -2.87
N TRP A 213 4.63 14.45 -2.28
CA TRP A 213 3.72 13.97 -1.24
C TRP A 213 3.66 14.90 -0.03
N ASN A 214 4.77 15.54 0.35
CA ASN A 214 4.78 16.52 1.44
C ASN A 214 4.09 17.82 1.04
N ALA A 215 4.34 18.30 -0.18
CA ALA A 215 3.75 19.55 -0.67
C ALA A 215 2.22 19.43 -0.77
N ILE A 216 1.70 18.36 -1.40
CA ILE A 216 0.26 18.17 -1.56
C ILE A 216 -0.45 17.99 -0.20
N ARG A 217 0.19 17.31 0.77
CA ARG A 217 -0.34 17.21 2.14
C ARG A 217 -0.44 18.57 2.81
N LYS A 218 0.57 19.43 2.66
CA LYS A 218 0.57 20.80 3.21
C LYS A 218 -0.50 21.67 2.55
N GLU A 219 -0.64 21.60 1.23
CA GLU A 219 -1.66 22.33 0.49
C GLU A 219 -3.08 21.91 0.88
N ILE A 220 -3.31 20.60 1.05
CA ILE A 220 -4.58 20.07 1.55
C ILE A 220 -4.84 20.53 2.99
N GLN A 221 -3.84 20.47 3.88
CA GLN A 221 -3.96 20.94 5.26
C GLN A 221 -4.33 22.44 5.32
N GLN A 222 -3.74 23.25 4.44
CA GLN A 222 -4.11 24.66 4.33
C GLN A 222 -5.57 24.80 3.88
N LYS A 223 -6.00 24.06 2.85
CA LYS A 223 -7.38 24.07 2.38
C LYS A 223 -8.39 23.66 3.46
N GLU A 224 -8.06 22.64 4.25
CA GLU A 224 -8.86 22.18 5.39
C GLU A 224 -8.98 23.23 6.51
N THR A 225 -7.97 24.10 6.64
CA THR A 225 -8.04 25.23 7.58
C THR A 225 -8.94 26.35 7.05
N GLU A 226 -8.93 26.60 5.73
CA GLU A 226 -9.77 27.60 5.07
C GLU A 226 -11.25 27.20 5.02
N VAL A 227 -11.53 25.90 4.83
CA VAL A 227 -12.89 25.36 4.67
C VAL A 227 -13.16 24.29 5.75
N PRO A 228 -13.50 24.72 6.99
CA PRO A 228 -13.92 23.79 8.04
C PRO A 228 -15.21 23.05 7.64
N TRP A 229 -15.51 21.94 8.32
CA TRP A 229 -16.65 21.05 8.03
C TRP A 229 -17.97 21.79 7.78
N SER A 230 -18.33 22.74 8.66
CA SER A 230 -19.56 23.53 8.56
C SER A 230 -19.67 24.41 7.31
N LYS A 231 -18.56 24.69 6.62
CA LYS A 231 -18.50 25.46 5.37
C LYS A 231 -18.32 24.61 4.12
N LYS A 232 -18.11 23.29 4.27
CA LYS A 232 -17.97 22.38 3.12
C LYS A 232 -19.32 22.23 2.40
N ASP A 233 -19.27 22.07 1.08
CA ASP A 233 -20.45 21.79 0.27
C ASP A 233 -21.07 20.46 0.71
N PRO A 234 -22.37 20.40 1.04
CA PRO A 234 -23.03 19.20 1.55
C PRO A 234 -23.27 18.13 0.47
N ARG A 235 -23.05 18.44 -0.81
CA ARG A 235 -23.21 17.47 -1.90
C ARG A 235 -22.04 16.49 -1.93
N VAL A 236 -22.26 15.36 -2.59
CA VAL A 236 -21.20 14.39 -2.89
C VAL A 236 -20.50 14.74 -4.20
N VAL A 237 -19.17 14.75 -4.17
CA VAL A 237 -18.36 15.08 -5.34
C VAL A 237 -17.64 13.87 -5.92
N TRP A 238 -17.60 13.81 -7.25
CA TRP A 238 -16.74 12.90 -7.99
C TRP A 238 -16.38 13.47 -9.36
N ARG A 239 -15.13 13.25 -9.78
CA ARG A 239 -14.64 13.54 -11.14
C ARG A 239 -13.77 12.40 -11.64
N GLY A 240 -14.15 11.77 -12.75
CA GLY A 240 -13.38 10.65 -13.30
C GLY A 240 -13.75 10.24 -14.73
N LYS A 241 -12.83 9.52 -15.38
CA LYS A 241 -13.05 8.95 -16.71
C LYS A 241 -14.00 7.76 -16.60
N VAL A 242 -15.17 7.86 -17.20
CA VAL A 242 -16.24 6.84 -17.11
C VAL A 242 -15.85 5.53 -17.78
N LYS A 243 -15.15 5.58 -18.93
CA LYS A 243 -14.78 4.39 -19.71
C LYS A 243 -13.81 3.42 -19.01
N MET A 244 -13.28 3.78 -17.84
CA MET A 244 -12.30 2.93 -17.12
C MET A 244 -12.93 1.76 -16.37
N ALA A 245 -14.21 1.85 -15.98
CA ALA A 245 -14.88 0.79 -15.23
C ALA A 245 -16.41 0.88 -15.38
N LYS A 246 -17.08 -0.27 -15.44
CA LYS A 246 -18.55 -0.34 -15.53
C LYS A 246 -19.24 0.37 -14.36
N LEU A 247 -18.73 0.22 -13.13
CA LEU A 247 -19.28 0.86 -11.93
C LEU A 247 -19.34 2.40 -12.04
N ARG A 248 -18.43 3.02 -12.81
CA ARG A 248 -18.45 4.49 -13.02
C ARG A 248 -19.60 4.93 -13.91
N GLN A 249 -20.09 4.05 -14.81
CA GLN A 249 -21.29 4.31 -15.60
C GLN A 249 -22.53 4.28 -14.72
N GLU A 250 -22.61 3.29 -13.82
CA GLU A 250 -23.71 3.19 -12.86
C GLU A 250 -23.72 4.39 -11.90
N LEU A 251 -22.55 4.81 -11.38
CA LEU A 251 -22.44 6.00 -10.54
C LEU A 251 -23.05 7.24 -11.22
N ILE A 252 -22.69 7.49 -12.48
CA ILE A 252 -23.23 8.62 -13.25
C ILE A 252 -24.73 8.50 -13.46
N LYS A 253 -25.24 7.29 -13.68
CA LYS A 253 -26.66 7.03 -13.89
C LYS A 253 -27.46 7.33 -12.63
N VAL A 254 -27.05 6.82 -11.46
CA VAL A 254 -27.77 7.02 -10.20
C VAL A 254 -27.70 8.46 -9.69
N SER A 255 -26.66 9.20 -10.06
CA SER A 255 -26.42 10.57 -9.58
C SER A 255 -26.97 11.67 -10.48
N LYS A 256 -27.56 11.33 -11.63
CA LYS A 256 -27.97 12.29 -12.66
C LYS A 256 -29.21 13.07 -12.21
N GLY A 257 -29.11 14.39 -12.17
CA GLY A 257 -30.22 15.28 -11.83
C GLY A 257 -30.54 15.35 -10.33
N GLN A 258 -29.74 14.69 -9.50
CA GLN A 258 -29.95 14.62 -8.07
C GLN A 258 -29.41 15.85 -7.35
N SER A 259 -30.17 16.41 -6.42
CA SER A 259 -29.79 17.65 -5.69
C SER A 259 -28.58 17.45 -4.76
N TRP A 260 -28.40 16.23 -4.25
CA TRP A 260 -27.26 15.82 -3.42
C TRP A 260 -25.97 15.58 -4.23
N SER A 261 -26.01 15.66 -5.57
CA SER A 261 -24.91 15.25 -6.45
C SER A 261 -24.17 16.43 -7.07
N ASP A 262 -22.85 16.45 -6.90
CA ASP A 262 -21.91 17.12 -7.80
C ASP A 262 -20.98 16.07 -8.43
N ILE A 263 -21.56 15.06 -9.08
CA ILE A 263 -20.83 14.01 -9.78
C ILE A 263 -20.79 14.33 -11.26
N LYS A 264 -19.58 14.40 -11.84
CA LYS A 264 -19.41 14.70 -13.26
C LYS A 264 -18.36 13.82 -13.92
N PRO A 265 -18.59 13.36 -15.16
CA PRO A 265 -17.55 12.69 -15.92
C PRO A 265 -16.47 13.72 -16.30
N VAL A 266 -15.24 13.27 -16.50
CA VAL A 266 -14.17 14.13 -17.06
C VAL A 266 -13.63 13.56 -18.35
N VAL A 267 -13.36 14.46 -19.29
CA VAL A 267 -12.65 14.16 -20.52
C VAL A 267 -11.34 14.95 -20.51
N ILE A 268 -10.24 14.22 -20.55
CA ILE A 268 -8.90 14.79 -20.52
C ILE A 268 -8.33 14.77 -21.94
N ASN A 269 -7.61 15.82 -22.33
CA ASN A 269 -6.98 16.00 -23.65
C ASN A 269 -7.95 16.19 -24.82
N ASN A 270 -9.14 16.76 -24.56
CA ASN A 270 -10.02 17.26 -25.61
C ASN A 270 -10.62 18.60 -25.16
N ALA A 271 -9.97 19.71 -25.52
CA ALA A 271 -10.36 21.05 -25.09
C ALA A 271 -11.77 21.46 -25.59
N SER A 272 -12.26 20.83 -26.66
CA SER A 272 -13.59 21.07 -27.21
C SER A 272 -14.69 20.25 -26.50
N ASP A 273 -14.33 19.31 -25.63
CA ASP A 273 -15.30 18.52 -24.87
C ASP A 273 -15.83 19.32 -23.67
N PRO A 274 -17.16 19.44 -23.48
CA PRO A 274 -17.73 20.20 -22.38
C PRO A 274 -17.32 19.68 -20.99
N HIS A 275 -16.86 18.43 -20.88
CA HIS A 275 -16.36 17.82 -19.65
C HIS A 275 -14.86 18.03 -19.40
N ASN A 276 -14.17 18.77 -20.26
CA ASN A 276 -12.78 19.17 -20.02
C ASN A 276 -12.66 20.16 -18.86
N LYS A 277 -13.63 21.07 -18.72
CA LYS A 277 -13.72 22.05 -17.62
C LYS A 277 -14.08 21.45 -16.27
N ASP A 278 -14.56 20.20 -16.25
CA ASP A 278 -14.98 19.51 -15.03
C ASP A 278 -13.78 18.85 -14.32
N VAL A 279 -12.57 18.88 -14.90
CA VAL A 279 -11.35 18.44 -14.22
C VAL A 279 -11.15 19.28 -12.94
N MET A 280 -11.01 18.59 -11.81
CA MET A 280 -10.90 19.20 -10.49
C MET A 280 -9.54 18.87 -9.89
N ASN A 281 -8.88 19.86 -9.26
CA ASN A 281 -7.61 19.60 -8.59
C ASN A 281 -7.85 18.80 -7.31
N LEU A 282 -6.84 18.03 -6.89
CA LEU A 282 -6.92 17.15 -5.72
C LEU A 282 -7.35 17.89 -4.44
N ARG A 283 -6.92 19.15 -4.26
CA ARG A 283 -7.26 19.97 -3.09
C ARG A 283 -8.71 20.46 -3.10
N ASP A 284 -9.30 20.64 -4.28
CA ASP A 284 -10.65 21.20 -4.41
C ASP A 284 -11.72 20.21 -3.91
N PHE A 285 -11.42 18.90 -3.94
CA PHE A 285 -12.26 17.87 -3.33
C PHE A 285 -12.45 18.09 -1.82
N CYS A 286 -11.44 18.67 -1.14
CA CYS A 286 -11.53 18.97 0.29
C CYS A 286 -12.54 20.08 0.61
N GLY A 287 -13.11 20.75 -0.40
CA GLY A 287 -14.24 21.68 -0.22
C GLY A 287 -15.59 21.00 0.00
N TYR A 288 -15.69 19.67 -0.11
CA TYR A 288 -16.94 18.92 -0.02
C TYR A 288 -16.99 18.05 1.24
N LYS A 289 -18.19 17.90 1.82
CA LYS A 289 -18.41 17.00 2.96
C LYS A 289 -18.23 15.54 2.55
N PHE A 290 -18.72 15.17 1.36
CA PHE A 290 -18.69 13.80 0.88
C PHE A 290 -17.87 13.67 -0.40
N THR A 291 -16.98 12.69 -0.44
CA THR A 291 -16.16 12.41 -1.63
C THR A 291 -16.34 10.95 -2.02
N ILE A 292 -16.38 10.64 -3.32
CA ILE A 292 -16.46 9.26 -3.78
C ILE A 292 -15.12 8.76 -4.31
N GLN A 293 -14.70 7.59 -3.82
CA GLN A 293 -13.67 6.78 -4.45
C GLN A 293 -14.30 5.68 -5.32
N THR A 294 -13.78 5.55 -6.55
CA THR A 294 -14.12 4.49 -7.50
C THR A 294 -12.87 3.85 -8.05
N GLU A 295 -12.87 2.52 -8.18
CA GLU A 295 -11.87 1.82 -8.98
C GLU A 295 -11.96 2.19 -10.47
N GLY A 296 -10.88 1.95 -11.20
CA GLY A 296 -10.79 2.13 -12.65
C GLY A 296 -10.43 0.80 -13.30
N THR A 297 -9.39 0.80 -14.12
CA THR A 297 -8.78 -0.43 -14.64
C THR A 297 -8.35 -1.36 -13.50
N SER A 298 -7.80 -0.79 -12.43
CA SER A 298 -7.48 -1.46 -11.16
C SER A 298 -7.78 -0.50 -10.00
N TYR A 299 -6.92 -0.46 -8.96
CA TYR A 299 -6.96 0.62 -7.96
C TYR A 299 -6.96 1.99 -8.64
N SER A 300 -7.49 3.00 -7.93
CA SER A 300 -7.37 4.38 -8.36
C SER A 300 -6.55 5.14 -7.36
N GLY A 301 -5.39 5.64 -7.79
CA GLY A 301 -4.48 6.42 -6.97
C GLY A 301 -5.06 7.71 -6.37
N ARG A 302 -6.34 8.03 -6.61
CA ARG A 302 -7.10 9.11 -5.96
C ARG A 302 -7.39 8.81 -4.49
N LEU A 303 -7.58 7.54 -4.10
CA LEU A 303 -8.03 7.15 -2.74
C LEU A 303 -7.25 7.89 -1.65
N LYS A 304 -5.92 7.75 -1.67
CA LYS A 304 -5.03 8.39 -0.70
C LYS A 304 -5.19 9.91 -0.62
N TYR A 305 -5.52 10.60 -1.72
CA TYR A 305 -5.70 12.06 -1.71
C TYR A 305 -7.05 12.47 -1.14
N LEU A 306 -8.11 11.69 -1.37
CA LEU A 306 -9.40 11.93 -0.72
C LEU A 306 -9.30 11.69 0.80
N GLN A 307 -8.53 10.67 1.19
CA GLN A 307 -8.23 10.39 2.60
C GLN A 307 -7.35 11.46 3.26
N LEU A 308 -6.73 12.37 2.50
CA LEU A 308 -6.06 13.54 3.07
C LEU A 308 -7.04 14.64 3.50
N CYS A 309 -8.23 14.69 2.88
CA CYS A 309 -9.26 15.64 3.25
C CYS A 309 -10.01 15.18 4.51
N ARG A 310 -10.47 16.11 5.34
CA ARG A 310 -11.44 15.86 6.41
C ARG A 310 -12.85 15.84 5.79
N SER A 311 -13.07 14.83 4.96
CA SER A 311 -14.33 14.58 4.25
C SER A 311 -14.76 13.13 4.48
N ALA A 312 -16.06 12.88 4.51
CA ALA A 312 -16.61 11.54 4.61
C ALA A 312 -16.41 10.82 3.28
N LEU A 313 -15.50 9.85 3.26
CA LEU A 313 -15.18 9.06 2.09
C LEU A 313 -16.27 8.01 1.85
N ILE A 314 -16.86 8.02 0.67
CA ILE A 314 -17.80 7.00 0.20
C ILE A 314 -17.09 6.12 -0.83
N THR A 315 -17.18 4.80 -0.72
CA THR A 315 -16.65 3.90 -1.76
C THR A 315 -17.47 2.63 -1.90
N HIS A 316 -17.42 2.02 -3.09
CA HIS A 316 -17.90 0.66 -3.31
C HIS A 316 -16.94 -0.36 -2.65
N PRO A 317 -17.33 -1.63 -2.42
CA PRO A 317 -16.44 -2.62 -1.83
C PRO A 317 -15.19 -2.80 -2.72
N LEU A 318 -14.03 -2.43 -2.19
CA LEU A 318 -12.79 -2.41 -2.95
C LEU A 318 -12.35 -3.83 -3.31
N LYS A 319 -12.08 -4.06 -4.60
CA LYS A 319 -11.55 -5.32 -5.13
C LYS A 319 -10.03 -5.28 -5.24
N TRP A 320 -9.47 -4.09 -5.46
CA TRP A 320 -8.06 -3.81 -5.60
C TRP A 320 -7.54 -3.11 -4.34
N GLN A 321 -6.72 -3.83 -3.58
CA GLN A 321 -6.12 -3.37 -2.35
C GLN A 321 -4.86 -2.54 -2.64
N GLU A 322 -4.60 -1.55 -1.80
CA GLU A 322 -3.31 -0.84 -1.70
C GLU A 322 -2.72 -1.15 -0.32
N PHE A 323 -1.46 -0.79 -0.07
CA PHE A 323 -0.79 -1.18 1.18
C PHE A 323 -1.47 -0.68 2.48
N HIS A 324 -2.41 0.27 2.40
CA HIS A 324 -3.10 0.89 3.51
C HIS A 324 -4.62 0.58 3.55
N THR A 325 -5.18 -0.13 2.57
CA THR A 325 -6.65 -0.31 2.48
C THR A 325 -7.23 -1.16 3.60
N HIS A 326 -6.43 -2.06 4.20
CA HIS A 326 -6.86 -2.87 5.37
C HIS A 326 -7.10 -2.05 6.65
N LEU A 327 -6.68 -0.77 6.65
CA LEU A 327 -6.94 0.19 7.73
C LEU A 327 -8.30 0.88 7.58
N MET A 328 -9.02 0.64 6.48
CA MET A 328 -10.39 1.13 6.32
C MET A 328 -11.33 0.33 7.23
N ARG A 329 -12.19 1.05 7.97
CA ARG A 329 -13.10 0.49 8.98
C ARG A 329 -14.52 0.91 8.66
N LEU A 330 -15.38 -0.08 8.42
CA LEU A 330 -16.78 0.10 8.03
C LEU A 330 -17.72 0.30 9.23
N ALA A 331 -17.31 -0.13 10.42
CA ALA A 331 -18.14 -0.12 11.61
C ALA A 331 -17.29 0.00 12.89
N GLY A 332 -17.98 0.33 13.98
CA GLY A 332 -17.36 0.52 15.29
C GLY A 332 -16.88 1.96 15.52
N PRO A 333 -16.23 2.22 16.67
CA PRO A 333 -15.83 3.58 17.06
C PRO A 333 -14.82 4.21 16.10
N ASP A 334 -14.03 3.39 15.41
CA ASP A 334 -12.99 3.82 14.46
C ASP A 334 -13.48 3.85 13.01
N VAL A 335 -14.80 3.81 12.77
CA VAL A 335 -15.39 3.90 11.42
C VAL A 335 -14.82 5.12 10.68
N ASN A 336 -14.33 4.90 9.47
CA ASN A 336 -13.57 5.93 8.73
C ASN A 336 -13.91 6.00 7.23
N TYR A 337 -14.91 5.24 6.78
CA TYR A 337 -15.51 5.40 5.47
C TYR A 337 -16.97 4.92 5.47
N ILE A 338 -17.70 5.30 4.43
CA ILE A 338 -19.06 4.87 4.14
C ILE A 338 -19.00 3.90 2.96
N GLU A 339 -19.51 2.69 3.12
CA GLU A 339 -19.61 1.73 2.02
C GLU A 339 -20.92 1.90 1.26
N ALA A 340 -20.80 2.18 -0.04
CA ALA A 340 -21.89 2.06 -0.99
C ALA A 340 -21.95 0.63 -1.53
N SER A 341 -23.12 0.23 -2.03
CA SER A 341 -23.29 -0.99 -2.82
C SER A 341 -22.37 -1.00 -4.06
N GLU A 342 -22.09 -2.18 -4.62
CA GLU A 342 -21.18 -2.34 -5.77
C GLU A 342 -21.53 -1.44 -6.98
N ASN A 343 -22.80 -1.10 -7.15
CA ASN A 343 -23.31 -0.26 -8.23
C ASN A 343 -23.81 1.12 -7.76
N PHE A 344 -23.56 1.50 -6.51
CA PHE A 344 -24.03 2.74 -5.89
C PHE A 344 -25.56 2.90 -5.83
N GLY A 345 -26.33 1.81 -5.93
CA GLY A 345 -27.80 1.85 -5.89
C GLY A 345 -28.39 2.38 -4.58
N ASN A 346 -27.65 2.31 -3.48
CA ASN A 346 -28.03 2.85 -2.16
C ASN A 346 -27.47 4.25 -1.87
N LEU A 347 -26.84 4.91 -2.85
CA LEU A 347 -26.17 6.19 -2.63
C LEU A 347 -27.15 7.30 -2.21
N GLU A 348 -28.33 7.36 -2.83
CA GLU A 348 -29.37 8.34 -2.48
C GLU A 348 -29.80 8.22 -1.02
N SER A 349 -30.16 7.01 -0.57
CA SER A 349 -30.54 6.78 0.83
C SER A 349 -29.41 7.07 1.81
N ALA A 350 -28.15 6.79 1.44
CA ALA A 350 -27.00 7.16 2.26
C ALA A 350 -26.88 8.69 2.38
N MET A 351 -27.04 9.43 1.27
CA MET A 351 -26.98 10.89 1.29
C MET A 351 -28.14 11.52 2.07
N GLU A 352 -29.34 10.93 2.00
CA GLU A 352 -30.47 11.35 2.83
C GLU A 352 -30.20 11.15 4.32
N TYR A 353 -29.68 9.98 4.70
CA TYR A 353 -29.32 9.70 6.11
C TYR A 353 -28.31 10.73 6.63
N TYR A 354 -27.19 10.94 5.94
CA TYR A 354 -26.13 11.82 6.42
C TYR A 354 -26.43 13.31 6.27
N ARG A 355 -27.45 13.68 5.49
CA ARG A 355 -28.00 15.04 5.51
C ARG A 355 -28.69 15.31 6.85
N ASP A 356 -29.41 14.32 7.36
CA ASP A 356 -30.20 14.44 8.58
C ASP A 356 -29.38 14.09 9.84
N HIS A 357 -28.21 13.45 9.67
CA HIS A 357 -27.24 13.08 10.71
C HIS A 357 -25.82 13.56 10.32
N ASP A 358 -25.64 14.88 10.24
CA ASP A 358 -24.40 15.49 9.76
C ASP A 358 -23.20 15.19 10.69
N GLU A 359 -23.47 15.05 11.99
CA GLU A 359 -22.50 14.69 13.02
C GLU A 359 -21.89 13.29 12.81
N ASP A 360 -22.67 12.34 12.30
CA ASP A 360 -22.18 10.99 11.97
C ASP A 360 -21.20 11.06 10.81
N ALA A 361 -21.51 11.86 9.79
CA ALA A 361 -20.62 12.07 8.65
C ALA A 361 -19.33 12.81 9.08
N GLU A 362 -19.43 13.81 9.95
CA GLU A 362 -18.27 14.53 10.48
C GLU A 362 -17.37 13.60 11.33
N LEU A 363 -17.97 12.72 12.15
CA LEU A 363 -17.25 11.70 12.90
C LEU A 363 -16.44 10.79 11.98
N ILE A 364 -17.06 10.25 10.92
CA ILE A 364 -16.39 9.40 9.93
C ILE A 364 -15.26 10.17 9.25
N ALA A 365 -15.50 11.42 8.84
CA ALA A 365 -14.51 12.28 8.20
C ALA A 365 -13.31 12.56 9.12
N ARG A 366 -13.57 12.83 10.41
CA ARG A 366 -12.53 13.04 11.42
C ARG A 366 -11.70 11.78 11.65
N ASN A 367 -12.35 10.63 11.82
CA ASN A 367 -11.68 9.34 12.00
C ASN A 367 -10.80 8.99 10.79
N SER A 368 -11.29 9.24 9.57
CA SER A 368 -10.50 9.10 8.34
C SER A 368 -9.26 9.99 8.36
N TYR A 369 -9.42 11.27 8.68
CA TYR A 369 -8.33 12.23 8.76
C TYR A 369 -7.28 11.85 9.81
N GLU A 370 -7.69 11.43 11.01
CA GLU A 370 -6.77 10.97 12.06
C GLU A 370 -6.05 9.67 11.69
N THR A 371 -6.75 8.73 11.07
CA THR A 371 -6.17 7.45 10.62
C THR A 371 -5.17 7.67 9.51
N PHE A 372 -5.56 8.37 8.44
CA PHE A 372 -4.79 8.43 7.21
C PHE A 372 -3.87 9.66 7.17
N THR A 373 -4.42 10.87 7.24
CA THR A 373 -3.61 12.11 7.13
C THR A 373 -2.59 12.25 8.25
N ARG A 374 -3.03 12.00 9.48
CA ARG A 374 -2.23 12.25 10.68
C ARG A 374 -1.31 11.09 11.03
N ARG A 375 -1.60 9.85 10.58
CA ARG A 375 -0.83 8.67 10.97
C ARG A 375 -0.33 7.83 9.79
N TYR A 376 -1.19 7.05 9.16
CA TYR A 376 -0.76 5.95 8.28
C TYR A 376 -0.39 6.34 6.85
N LEU A 377 -0.73 7.55 6.39
CA LEU A 377 -0.28 8.11 5.10
C LEU A 377 0.76 9.21 5.27
N THR A 378 1.36 9.32 6.45
CA THR A 378 2.48 10.23 6.68
C THR A 378 3.72 9.77 5.89
N PRO A 379 4.60 10.70 5.46
CA PRO A 379 5.88 10.37 4.84
C PRO A 379 6.74 9.43 5.70
N ALA A 380 6.69 9.60 7.02
CA ALA A 380 7.28 8.67 7.98
C ALA A 380 6.70 7.25 7.85
N ALA A 381 5.36 7.11 7.82
CA ALA A 381 4.69 5.81 7.64
C ALA A 381 5.09 5.13 6.31
N VAL A 382 5.12 5.87 5.20
CA VAL A 382 5.55 5.35 3.89
C VAL A 382 6.98 4.84 3.95
N THR A 383 7.90 5.59 4.56
CA THR A 383 9.30 5.16 4.75
C THR A 383 9.41 3.94 5.65
N CYS A 384 8.68 3.89 6.77
CA CYS A 384 8.63 2.73 7.65
C CYS A 384 8.09 1.47 6.94
N TYR A 385 7.06 1.61 6.11
CA TYR A 385 6.52 0.50 5.30
C TYR A 385 7.58 -0.06 4.34
N TRP A 386 8.29 0.81 3.61
CA TRP A 386 9.38 0.37 2.72
C TRP A 386 10.45 -0.42 3.46
N ARG A 387 10.91 0.07 4.61
CA ARG A 387 11.91 -0.66 5.43
C ARG A 387 11.38 -2.01 5.91
N ARG A 388 10.14 -2.07 6.40
CA ARG A 388 9.53 -3.34 6.82
C ARG A 388 9.37 -4.29 5.63
N LEU A 389 9.04 -3.80 4.44
CA LEU A 389 8.97 -4.59 3.22
C LEU A 389 10.33 -5.21 2.89
N PHE A 390 11.43 -4.45 2.99
CA PHE A 390 12.79 -4.98 2.73
C PHE A 390 13.18 -6.09 3.71
N VAL A 391 12.92 -5.90 5.00
CA VAL A 391 13.20 -6.92 6.03
C VAL A 391 12.33 -8.16 5.83
N SER A 392 11.03 -7.96 5.55
CA SER A 392 10.09 -9.05 5.30
C SER A 392 10.49 -9.85 4.06
N TRP A 393 10.91 -9.17 2.99
CA TRP A 393 11.42 -9.82 1.79
C TRP A 393 12.71 -10.59 2.04
N LYS A 394 13.68 -10.02 2.78
CA LYS A 394 14.91 -10.73 3.16
C LYS A 394 14.62 -12.04 3.87
N SER A 395 13.61 -12.07 4.75
CA SER A 395 13.23 -13.29 5.49
C SER A 395 12.80 -14.46 4.59
N VAL A 396 12.31 -14.17 3.39
CA VAL A 396 11.84 -15.19 2.42
C VAL A 396 12.78 -15.36 1.24
N GLN A 397 13.78 -14.50 1.05
CA GLN A 397 14.78 -14.64 0.00
C GLN A 397 15.66 -15.87 0.26
N GLY A 398 15.78 -16.76 -0.73
CA GLY A 398 16.51 -18.03 -0.64
C GLY A 398 17.95 -17.98 -1.15
N TYR A 399 18.48 -16.79 -1.39
CA TYR A 399 19.81 -16.58 -1.97
C TYR A 399 20.40 -15.25 -1.49
N GLU A 400 21.72 -15.11 -1.59
CA GLU A 400 22.40 -13.83 -1.36
C GLU A 400 22.59 -13.10 -2.71
N PRO A 401 22.17 -11.84 -2.84
CA PRO A 401 22.40 -11.07 -4.06
C PRO A 401 23.90 -10.80 -4.24
N VAL A 402 24.40 -10.89 -5.47
CA VAL A 402 25.83 -10.70 -5.76
C VAL A 402 26.02 -9.54 -6.72
N LEU A 403 26.56 -8.40 -6.31
CA LEU A 403 26.64 -7.22 -7.20
C LEU A 403 27.58 -7.39 -8.42
N TYR A 404 28.60 -8.23 -8.30
CA TYR A 404 29.60 -8.42 -9.35
C TYR A 404 29.54 -9.83 -9.93
N GLU A 405 29.52 -9.93 -11.26
CA GLU A 405 29.55 -11.22 -11.97
C GLU A 405 30.56 -11.19 -13.12
N PRO A 406 31.15 -12.33 -13.51
CA PRO A 406 32.05 -12.37 -14.65
C PRO A 406 31.29 -12.12 -15.96
N ASP A 407 31.80 -11.22 -16.78
CA ASP A 407 31.30 -11.01 -18.14
C ASP A 407 31.72 -12.17 -19.07
N LYS A 408 31.39 -12.05 -20.37
CA LYS A 408 31.74 -13.05 -21.40
C LYS A 408 33.26 -13.30 -21.53
N THR A 409 34.09 -12.40 -21.01
CA THR A 409 35.56 -12.49 -21.02
C THR A 409 36.13 -12.99 -19.68
N GLY A 410 35.27 -13.26 -18.69
CA GLY A 410 35.67 -13.65 -17.34
C GLY A 410 36.06 -12.47 -16.44
N LYS A 411 35.94 -11.22 -16.91
CA LYS A 411 36.21 -10.03 -16.12
C LYS A 411 35.03 -9.76 -15.20
N MET A 412 35.29 -9.56 -13.91
CA MET A 412 34.25 -9.15 -12.96
C MET A 412 33.70 -7.77 -13.33
N VAL A 413 32.40 -7.69 -13.59
CA VAL A 413 31.67 -6.46 -13.89
C VAL A 413 30.48 -6.30 -12.94
N MET A 414 30.04 -5.05 -12.73
CA MET A 414 28.86 -4.76 -11.93
C MET A 414 27.60 -5.15 -12.72
N ARG A 415 26.73 -5.97 -12.14
CA ARG A 415 25.52 -6.47 -12.81
C ARG A 415 24.32 -5.51 -12.79
N GLY A 416 24.48 -4.36 -12.14
CA GLY A 416 23.43 -3.36 -12.02
C GLY A 416 23.97 -1.95 -12.16
N THR A 417 23.11 -1.02 -12.49
CA THR A 417 23.43 0.40 -12.59
C THR A 417 22.94 1.09 -11.32
N PRO A 418 23.78 1.87 -10.60
CA PRO A 418 23.33 2.72 -9.50
C PRO A 418 22.10 3.52 -9.92
N TRP A 419 21.06 3.59 -9.09
CA TRP A 419 19.77 4.12 -9.52
C TRP A 419 19.84 5.59 -9.97
N THR A 420 20.76 6.38 -9.39
CA THR A 420 21.01 7.78 -9.78
C THR A 420 21.60 7.87 -11.20
N ALA A 421 22.58 7.01 -11.51
CA ALA A 421 23.12 6.88 -12.86
C ALA A 421 22.06 6.34 -13.85
N PHE A 422 21.21 5.42 -13.41
CA PHE A 422 20.06 4.95 -14.20
C PHE A 422 19.10 6.12 -14.50
N ALA A 423 18.73 6.92 -13.50
CA ALA A 423 17.83 8.05 -13.65
C ALA A 423 18.37 9.15 -14.57
N ALA A 424 19.69 9.40 -14.53
CA ALA A 424 20.34 10.39 -15.40
C ALA A 424 20.32 9.98 -16.88
N ASN A 425 20.37 8.68 -17.19
CA ASN A 425 20.53 8.17 -18.55
C ASN A 425 19.21 7.68 -19.21
N TRP A 426 18.08 7.79 -18.51
CA TRP A 426 16.77 7.29 -18.97
C TRP A 426 15.86 8.41 -19.53
N PRO A 427 15.20 8.28 -20.70
CA PRO A 427 15.23 7.22 -21.72
C PRO A 427 15.71 7.78 -23.07
N LYS A 428 17.02 7.75 -23.38
CA LYS A 428 17.60 8.16 -24.69
C LYS A 428 16.86 9.33 -25.39
N ASP A 429 17.12 10.59 -25.04
CA ASP A 429 18.24 11.34 -25.66
C ASP A 429 19.14 12.08 -24.64
N PRO A 430 20.35 11.57 -24.36
CA PRO A 430 21.37 12.20 -23.52
C PRO A 430 22.25 13.26 -24.21
N SER A 431 21.96 13.77 -25.41
CA SER A 431 22.76 14.82 -26.07
C SER A 431 22.75 16.21 -25.37
N ILE A 432 22.08 16.33 -24.22
CA ILE A 432 21.82 17.60 -23.49
C ILE A 432 22.42 17.58 -22.07
N ILE A 433 23.22 16.56 -21.71
CA ILE A 433 23.92 16.51 -20.42
C ILE A 433 25.39 16.87 -20.69
N PRO A 434 25.89 18.01 -20.18
CA PRO A 434 27.27 18.48 -20.40
C PRO A 434 28.33 17.62 -19.71
#